data_AF-A0A1E4FSS1-F1
#
_entry.id   AF-A0A1E4FSS1-F1
#
_cell.length_a   1.000
_cell.length_b   1.000
_cell.length_c   1.000
_cell.angle_alpha   90.00
_cell.angle_beta   90.00
_cell.angle_gamma   90.00
#
_symmetry.space_group_name_H-M   'P 1'
#
loop_
_entity.id
_entity.type
_entity.pdbx_description
1 polymer ?
#
loop_
_entity_poly.entity_id
_entity_poly.type
_entity_poly.pdbx_seq_one_letter_code
_entity_poly.pdbx_strand_id
1 'polypeptide(L)'
;MKTFLLLGLLSVPVWAQPVLTVEAKPADALIFVDRVLRGKGSAQVTDLTPGQHLLRVSAGEDWETQQMNVKLESSPRRINVELKPGAVKWLRLGRQALSQSDWNEAIQCFQQASAARPVPAAWWEGMAQWRAGHPKVALQCFRTYAQYMPKVGQLHWILGQLNEKTNQFGPAFTAYKTAALLQPELKNALDKLPPATEANIAKLRASTTPADQLRLAQLLMLKGQMKPACDLVKPLLSEEFSKQDWLHWEPPLPAPPSIQVAPPEDQEP
;
A
#
# COMPACT_ATOMS: atom_id res chain seq x y z
N MET A 1 -25.99 67.80 52.26
CA MET A 1 -25.55 67.67 50.84
C MET A 1 -24.03 67.72 50.85
N LYS A 2 -23.24 66.72 50.45
CA LYS A 2 -23.34 65.85 49.27
C LYS A 2 -22.43 64.61 49.44
N THR A 3 -23.01 63.46 49.06
CA THR A 3 -22.41 62.29 48.39
C THR A 3 -21.14 61.63 48.93
N PHE A 4 -21.32 60.52 49.65
CA PHE A 4 -20.40 59.38 49.64
C PHE A 4 -20.44 58.73 48.24
N LEU A 5 -19.27 58.58 47.59
CA LEU A 5 -19.13 57.75 46.40
C LEU A 5 -19.00 56.28 46.86
N LEU A 6 -20.05 55.49 46.67
CA LEU A 6 -19.96 54.04 46.75
C LEU A 6 -19.23 53.54 45.49
N LEU A 7 -17.99 53.10 45.65
CA LEU A 7 -17.28 52.34 44.61
C LEU A 7 -17.90 50.92 44.58
N GLY A 8 -18.87 50.72 43.70
CA GLY A 8 -19.40 49.39 43.39
C GLY A 8 -18.34 48.57 42.68
N LEU A 9 -17.76 47.59 43.37
CA LEU A 9 -17.03 46.49 42.74
C LEU A 9 -18.01 45.74 41.83
N LEU A 10 -17.99 46.05 40.54
CA LEU A 10 -18.60 45.21 39.50
C LEU A 10 -17.89 43.87 39.53
N SER A 11 -18.48 42.89 40.22
CA SER A 11 -18.14 41.49 40.08
C SER A 11 -18.44 41.09 38.65
N VAL A 12 -17.44 41.17 37.78
CA VAL A 12 -17.51 40.57 36.45
C VAL A 12 -17.81 39.08 36.70
N PRO A 13 -18.94 38.55 36.24
CA PRO A 13 -19.21 37.13 36.39
C PRO A 13 -18.06 36.39 35.71
N VAL A 14 -17.29 35.63 36.49
CA VAL A 14 -16.35 34.65 35.96
C VAL A 14 -17.22 33.57 35.34
N TRP A 15 -17.56 33.75 34.06
CA TRP A 15 -18.15 32.69 33.26
C TRP A 15 -17.14 31.54 33.30
N ALA A 16 -17.52 30.44 33.95
CA ALA A 16 -16.65 29.27 34.04
C ALA A 16 -16.27 28.85 32.62
N GLN A 17 -14.99 29.03 32.27
CA GLN A 17 -14.49 28.62 30.97
C GLN A 17 -14.57 27.09 30.89
N PRO A 18 -15.04 26.52 29.77
CA PRO A 18 -15.06 25.07 29.59
C PRO A 18 -13.66 24.50 29.79
N VAL A 19 -13.57 23.47 30.61
CA VAL A 19 -12.34 22.69 30.77
C VAL A 19 -12.48 21.41 29.98
N LEU A 20 -11.62 21.20 28.99
CA LEU A 20 -11.52 19.94 28.26
C LEU A 20 -10.29 19.17 28.73
N THR A 21 -10.51 17.98 29.29
CA THR A 21 -9.44 17.02 29.60
C THR A 21 -9.43 15.92 28.55
N VAL A 22 -8.28 15.68 27.92
CA VAL A 22 -8.11 14.59 26.95
C VAL A 22 -7.03 13.65 27.46
N GLU A 23 -7.33 12.36 27.54
CA GLU A 23 -6.35 11.30 27.75
C GLU A 23 -6.26 10.46 26.48
N ALA A 24 -5.06 10.23 25.97
CA ALA A 24 -4.81 9.55 24.72
C ALA A 24 -3.87 8.36 24.90
N LYS A 25 -4.18 7.26 24.20
CA LYS A 25 -3.33 6.10 24.01
C LYS A 25 -3.00 5.94 22.52
N PRO A 26 -1.73 5.70 22.14
CA PRO A 26 -0.56 5.51 23.00
C PRO A 26 -0.13 6.78 23.75
N ALA A 27 0.71 6.63 24.78
CA ALA A 27 1.12 7.73 25.67
C ALA A 27 1.89 8.85 24.94
N ASP A 28 2.37 8.59 23.74
CA ASP A 28 3.04 9.56 22.88
C ASP A 28 2.13 10.23 21.85
N ALA A 29 0.83 9.95 21.87
CA ALA A 29 -0.15 10.56 20.98
C ALA A 29 -0.24 12.07 21.19
N LEU A 30 -0.11 12.82 20.09
CA LEU A 30 -0.26 14.27 20.07
C LEU A 30 -1.74 14.63 20.04
N ILE A 31 -2.13 15.56 20.91
CA ILE A 31 -3.50 16.06 21.07
C ILE A 31 -3.57 17.47 20.52
N PHE A 32 -4.41 17.69 19.51
CA PHE A 32 -4.68 18.99 18.94
C PHE A 32 -6.13 19.39 19.21
N VAL A 33 -6.34 20.62 19.63
CA VAL A 33 -7.67 21.24 19.70
C VAL A 33 -7.65 22.48 18.82
N ASP A 34 -8.54 22.53 17.84
CA ASP A 34 -8.62 23.59 16.83
C ASP A 34 -7.27 23.84 16.13
N ARG A 35 -6.62 22.74 15.74
CA ARG A 35 -5.30 22.72 15.06
C ARG A 35 -4.13 23.19 15.92
N VAL A 36 -4.35 23.56 17.19
CA VAL A 36 -3.30 23.92 18.14
C VAL A 36 -2.89 22.68 18.93
N LEU A 37 -1.59 22.39 18.99
CA LEU A 37 -1.06 21.32 19.84
C LEU A 37 -1.29 21.66 21.31
N ARG A 38 -2.00 20.82 22.04
CA ARG A 38 -2.36 21.01 23.45
C ARG A 38 -1.60 20.09 24.41
N GLY A 39 -1.11 18.96 23.93
CA GLY A 39 -0.34 18.04 24.76
C GLY A 39 0.02 16.73 24.07
N LYS A 40 0.66 15.84 24.84
CA LYS A 40 1.13 14.53 24.42
C LYS A 40 0.69 13.51 25.47
N GLY A 41 -0.08 12.50 25.08
CA GLY A 41 -0.67 11.48 25.97
C GLY A 41 -1.77 11.99 26.89
N SER A 42 -1.64 13.20 27.41
CA SER A 42 -2.70 13.90 28.15
C SER A 42 -2.63 15.40 27.89
N ALA A 43 -3.79 16.06 27.93
CA ALA A 43 -3.91 17.51 27.83
C ALA A 43 -5.10 18.01 28.65
N GLN A 44 -4.91 19.10 29.38
CA GLN A 44 -5.99 19.88 29.97
C GLN A 44 -6.03 21.25 29.28
N VAL A 45 -7.16 21.59 28.69
CA VAL A 45 -7.36 22.79 27.88
C VAL A 45 -8.43 23.63 28.55
N THR A 46 -8.08 24.85 28.95
CA THR A 46 -8.92 25.74 29.75
C THR A 46 -9.27 27.03 29.03
N ASP A 47 -8.59 27.34 27.92
CA ASP A 47 -8.70 28.57 27.15
C ASP A 47 -9.70 28.46 25.97
N LEU A 48 -10.71 27.61 26.11
CA LEU A 48 -11.73 27.39 25.07
C LEU A 48 -13.00 28.20 25.35
N THR A 49 -13.73 28.54 24.29
CA THR A 49 -15.07 29.14 24.38
C THR A 49 -16.14 28.04 24.40
N PRO A 50 -17.32 28.25 24.98
CA PRO A 50 -18.45 27.33 24.75
C PRO A 50 -18.76 27.25 23.24
N GLY A 51 -18.93 26.04 22.70
CA GLY A 51 -19.08 25.85 21.26
C GLY A 51 -18.56 24.51 20.75
N GLN A 52 -18.45 24.37 19.43
CA GLN A 52 -17.89 23.19 18.77
C GLN A 52 -16.39 23.37 18.57
N HIS A 53 -15.61 22.37 18.99
CA HIS A 53 -14.15 22.34 18.84
C HIS A 53 -13.72 21.09 18.09
N LEU A 54 -12.71 21.21 17.23
CA LEU A 54 -12.14 20.05 16.54
C LEU A 54 -11.05 19.43 17.42
N LEU A 55 -11.31 18.24 17.94
CA LEU A 55 -10.30 17.40 18.58
C LEU A 55 -9.68 16.49 17.53
N ARG A 56 -8.35 16.53 17.40
CA ARG A 56 -7.55 15.59 16.61
C ARG A 56 -6.51 14.93 17.50
N VAL A 57 -6.43 13.61 17.46
CA VAL A 57 -5.40 12.83 18.16
C VAL A 57 -4.65 11.98 17.15
N SER A 58 -3.31 12.02 17.19
CA SER A 58 -2.46 11.30 16.22
C SER A 58 -1.12 10.88 16.83
N ALA A 59 -0.56 9.75 16.40
CA ALA A 59 0.72 9.22 16.92
C ALA A 59 1.64 8.70 15.80
N GLY A 60 1.82 9.48 14.73
CA GLY A 60 2.59 9.03 13.55
C GLY A 60 1.82 8.03 12.66
N GLU A 61 2.50 7.41 11.70
CA GLU A 61 1.86 6.54 10.68
C GLU A 61 1.46 5.15 11.22
N ASP A 62 2.00 4.76 12.37
CA ASP A 62 1.69 3.49 13.03
C ASP A 62 0.30 3.47 13.66
N TRP A 63 -0.40 4.61 13.71
CA TRP A 63 -1.70 4.77 14.34
C TRP A 63 -2.67 5.54 13.45
N GLU A 64 -3.93 5.13 13.45
CA GLU A 64 -4.99 5.86 12.77
C GLU A 64 -5.20 7.20 13.47
N THR A 65 -5.15 8.30 12.71
CA THR A 65 -5.51 9.61 13.25
C THR A 65 -7.01 9.65 13.51
N GLN A 66 -7.40 9.94 14.75
CA GLN A 66 -8.80 10.16 15.10
C GLN A 66 -9.12 11.64 15.13
N GLN A 67 -10.27 12.00 14.58
CA GLN A 67 -10.81 13.35 14.62
C GLN A 67 -12.28 13.31 15.02
N MET A 68 -12.69 14.24 15.87
CA MET A 68 -14.07 14.36 16.31
C MET A 68 -14.42 15.81 16.66
N ASN A 69 -15.67 16.19 16.42
CA ASN A 69 -16.19 17.46 16.91
C ASN A 69 -16.65 17.31 18.36
N VAL A 70 -16.14 18.19 19.21
CA VAL A 70 -16.39 18.20 20.65
C VAL A 70 -17.17 19.46 20.98
N LYS A 71 -18.46 19.31 21.29
CA LYS A 71 -19.26 20.39 21.86
C LYS A 71 -18.88 20.62 23.32
N LEU A 72 -18.47 21.84 23.66
CA LEU A 72 -18.17 22.29 25.01
C LEU A 72 -19.24 23.26 25.52
N GLU A 73 -19.60 23.09 26.78
CA GLU A 73 -20.52 23.94 27.54
C GLU A 73 -19.80 24.35 28.84
N SER A 74 -20.45 25.06 29.76
CA SER A 74 -19.78 25.57 30.98
C SER A 74 -19.25 24.48 31.94
N SER A 75 -19.61 23.21 31.74
CA SER A 75 -19.16 22.09 32.56
C SER A 75 -17.86 21.46 32.04
N PRO A 76 -16.96 20.99 32.92
CA PRO A 76 -15.78 20.24 32.50
C PRO A 76 -16.15 18.98 31.72
N ARG A 77 -15.43 18.73 30.62
CA ARG A 77 -15.59 17.54 29.77
C ARG A 77 -14.30 16.72 29.77
N ARG A 78 -14.42 15.40 29.90
CA ARG A 78 -13.29 14.46 29.76
C ARG A 78 -13.51 13.56 28.53
N ILE A 79 -12.47 13.35 27.74
CA ILE A 79 -12.47 12.47 26.56
C ILE A 79 -11.26 11.55 26.65
N ASN A 80 -11.51 10.25 26.52
CA ASN A 80 -10.46 9.25 26.40
C ASN A 80 -10.40 8.78 24.95
N VAL A 81 -9.22 8.81 24.36
CA VAL A 81 -8.99 8.42 22.96
C VAL A 81 -7.98 7.29 22.92
N GLU A 82 -8.39 6.12 22.45
CA GLU A 82 -7.49 5.01 22.16
C GLU A 82 -7.35 4.87 20.64
N LEU A 83 -6.17 5.21 20.14
CA LEU A 83 -5.88 5.10 18.72
C LEU A 83 -5.77 3.63 18.32
N LYS A 84 -6.31 3.32 17.14
CA LYS A 84 -6.17 2.00 16.52
C LYS A 84 -4.87 1.93 15.73
N PRO A 85 -4.27 0.73 15.57
CA PRO A 85 -3.12 0.55 14.69
C PRO A 85 -3.44 1.03 13.26
N GLY A 86 -2.55 1.83 12.70
CA GLY A 86 -2.63 2.30 11.32
C GLY A 86 -2.10 1.26 10.32
N ALA A 87 -2.37 1.49 9.03
CA ALA A 87 -1.99 0.54 7.98
C ALA A 87 -0.49 0.28 7.87
N VAL A 88 0.38 1.25 8.21
CA VAL A 88 1.84 1.04 8.21
C VAL A 88 2.24 0.03 9.29
N LYS A 89 1.66 0.14 10.48
CA LYS A 89 1.85 -0.82 11.57
C LYS A 89 1.36 -2.21 11.18
N TRP A 90 0.18 -2.31 10.56
CA TRP A 90 -0.35 -3.57 10.05
C TRP A 90 0.56 -4.21 8.98
N LEU A 91 1.06 -3.44 8.02
CA LEU A 91 2.03 -3.94 7.03
C LEU A 91 3.31 -4.47 7.72
N ARG A 92 3.83 -3.76 8.71
CA ARG A 92 5.03 -4.16 9.46
C ARG A 92 4.80 -5.44 10.25
N LEU A 93 3.70 -5.54 10.99
CA LEU A 93 3.33 -6.76 11.73
C LEU A 93 3.11 -7.93 10.79
N GLY A 94 2.42 -7.72 9.66
CA GLY A 94 2.20 -8.76 8.67
C GLY A 94 3.50 -9.27 8.04
N ARG A 95 4.45 -8.37 7.73
CA ARG A 95 5.78 -8.77 7.23
C ARG A 95 6.58 -9.54 8.27
N GLN A 96 6.48 -9.16 9.55
CA GLN A 96 7.08 -9.89 10.65
C GLN A 96 6.49 -11.31 10.76
N ALA A 97 5.16 -11.44 10.78
CA ALA A 97 4.48 -12.73 10.79
C ALA A 97 4.85 -13.60 9.58
N LEU A 98 4.92 -12.99 8.38
CA LEU A 98 5.37 -13.65 7.15
C LEU A 98 6.80 -14.19 7.29
N SER A 99 7.72 -13.43 7.89
CA SER A 99 9.10 -13.89 8.13
C SER A 99 9.17 -15.06 9.11
N GLN A 100 8.21 -15.15 10.03
CA GLN A 100 8.09 -16.22 11.02
C GLN A 100 7.29 -17.43 10.51
N SER A 101 6.87 -17.41 9.24
CA SER A 101 6.01 -18.44 8.65
C SER A 101 4.61 -18.53 9.26
N ASP A 102 4.16 -17.50 9.99
CA ASP A 102 2.78 -17.38 10.45
C ASP A 102 1.92 -16.74 9.35
N TRP A 103 1.56 -17.58 8.39
CA TRP A 103 0.87 -17.13 7.17
C TRP A 103 -0.52 -16.56 7.47
N ASN A 104 -1.23 -17.10 8.46
CA ASN A 104 -2.59 -16.67 8.79
C ASN A 104 -2.57 -15.29 9.45
N GLU A 105 -1.68 -15.06 10.41
CA GLU A 105 -1.51 -13.75 11.03
C GLU A 105 -1.06 -12.71 10.01
N ALA A 106 -0.12 -13.09 9.11
CA ALA A 106 0.32 -12.21 8.03
C ALA A 106 -0.84 -11.79 7.12
N ILE A 107 -1.69 -12.73 6.69
CA ILE A 107 -2.87 -12.45 5.86
C ILE A 107 -3.81 -11.47 6.58
N GLN A 108 -4.13 -11.72 7.86
CA GLN A 108 -5.03 -10.85 8.62
C GLN A 108 -4.47 -9.43 8.73
N CYS A 109 -3.18 -9.29 9.04
CA CYS A 109 -2.50 -8.00 9.08
C CYS A 109 -2.58 -7.26 7.72
N PHE A 110 -2.31 -7.94 6.60
CA PHE A 110 -2.38 -7.30 5.28
C PHE A 110 -3.81 -6.90 4.89
N GLN A 111 -4.81 -7.69 5.29
CA GLN A 111 -6.22 -7.33 5.12
C GLN A 111 -6.60 -6.06 5.90
N GLN A 112 -6.11 -5.91 7.14
CA GLN A 112 -6.30 -4.66 7.91
C GLN A 112 -5.64 -3.44 7.23
N ALA A 113 -4.49 -3.62 6.56
CA ALA A 113 -3.82 -2.56 5.83
C ALA A 113 -4.47 -2.19 4.47
N SER A 114 -5.28 -3.09 3.90
CA SER A 114 -5.71 -3.04 2.50
C SER A 114 -6.52 -1.79 2.13
N ALA A 115 -7.35 -1.27 3.03
CA ALA A 115 -8.19 -0.11 2.76
C ALA A 115 -7.36 1.18 2.60
N ALA A 116 -6.33 1.37 3.43
CA ALA A 116 -5.54 2.61 3.44
C ALA A 116 -4.24 2.50 2.60
N ARG A 117 -3.72 1.29 2.40
CA ARG A 117 -2.49 1.03 1.62
C ARG A 117 -2.70 -0.15 0.65
N PRO A 118 -3.60 -0.02 -0.35
CA PRO A 118 -4.05 -1.14 -1.17
C PRO A 118 -2.94 -1.81 -1.99
N VAL A 119 -1.99 -1.04 -2.51
CA VAL A 119 -0.92 -1.56 -3.37
C VAL A 119 0.06 -2.46 -2.59
N PRO A 120 0.76 -2.00 -1.53
CA PRO A 120 1.65 -2.87 -0.78
C PRO A 120 0.91 -4.00 -0.07
N ALA A 121 -0.32 -3.76 0.43
CA ALA A 121 -1.13 -4.81 1.03
C ALA A 121 -1.42 -5.95 0.04
N ALA A 122 -1.81 -5.63 -1.20
CA ALA A 122 -2.08 -6.63 -2.23
C ALA A 122 -0.84 -7.47 -2.57
N TRP A 123 0.35 -6.87 -2.65
CA TRP A 123 1.59 -7.62 -2.87
C TRP A 123 1.86 -8.60 -1.72
N TRP A 124 1.89 -8.09 -0.49
CA TRP A 124 2.28 -8.88 0.66
C TRP A 124 1.23 -9.93 1.06
N GLU A 125 -0.06 -9.63 0.90
CA GLU A 125 -1.12 -10.64 1.02
C GLU A 125 -0.95 -11.72 -0.04
N GLY A 126 -0.64 -11.36 -1.29
CA GLY A 126 -0.36 -12.34 -2.34
C GLY A 126 0.79 -13.29 -1.98
N MET A 127 1.87 -12.76 -1.40
CA MET A 127 2.98 -13.56 -0.89
C MET A 127 2.55 -14.49 0.25
N ALA A 128 1.80 -13.98 1.23
CA ALA A 128 1.31 -14.77 2.36
C ALA A 128 0.37 -15.90 1.91
N GLN A 129 -0.59 -15.59 1.03
CA GLN A 129 -1.53 -16.56 0.45
C GLN A 129 -0.80 -17.62 -0.38
N TRP A 130 0.25 -17.23 -1.12
CA TRP A 130 1.05 -18.19 -1.88
C TRP A 130 1.79 -19.16 -0.96
N ARG A 131 2.42 -18.65 0.11
CA ARG A 131 3.13 -19.46 1.12
C ARG A 131 2.17 -20.34 1.94
N ALA A 132 0.95 -19.87 2.18
CA ALA A 132 -0.12 -20.63 2.83
C ALA A 132 -0.69 -21.75 1.95
N GLY A 133 -0.30 -21.87 0.68
CA GLY A 133 -0.83 -22.89 -0.23
C GLY A 133 -2.19 -22.52 -0.84
N HIS A 134 -2.52 -21.23 -0.91
CA HIS A 134 -3.75 -20.70 -1.51
C HIS A 134 -3.49 -20.01 -2.87
N PRO A 135 -3.02 -20.73 -3.92
CA PRO A 135 -2.53 -20.12 -5.15
C PRO A 135 -3.61 -19.34 -5.93
N LYS A 136 -4.88 -19.73 -5.81
CA LYS A 136 -5.99 -19.01 -6.46
C LYS A 136 -6.22 -17.63 -5.84
N VAL A 137 -6.13 -17.51 -4.52
CA VAL A 137 -6.29 -16.23 -3.81
C VAL A 137 -5.07 -15.36 -4.04
N ALA A 138 -3.86 -15.94 -3.93
CA ALA A 138 -2.61 -15.26 -4.26
C ALA A 138 -2.65 -14.64 -5.67
N LEU A 139 -3.15 -15.38 -6.65
CA LEU A 139 -3.31 -14.90 -8.02
C LEU A 139 -4.19 -13.63 -8.09
N GLN A 140 -5.25 -13.54 -7.30
CA GLN A 140 -6.09 -12.34 -7.26
C GLN A 140 -5.38 -11.17 -6.59
N CYS A 141 -4.70 -11.38 -5.46
CA CYS A 141 -3.91 -10.35 -4.80
C CYS A 141 -2.84 -9.78 -5.74
N PHE A 142 -2.10 -10.64 -6.45
CA PHE A 142 -1.10 -10.20 -7.42
C PHE A 142 -1.70 -9.51 -8.65
N ARG A 143 -2.90 -9.91 -9.10
CA ARG A 143 -3.63 -9.18 -10.15
C ARG A 143 -4.04 -7.79 -9.70
N THR A 144 -4.51 -7.64 -8.45
CA THR A 144 -4.80 -6.32 -7.87
C THR A 144 -3.54 -5.46 -7.84
N TYR A 145 -2.40 -6.00 -7.42
CA TYR A 145 -1.13 -5.28 -7.49
C TYR A 145 -0.74 -4.90 -8.93
N ALA A 146 -0.94 -5.80 -9.90
CA ALA A 146 -0.65 -5.56 -11.32
C ALA A 146 -1.46 -4.41 -11.94
N GLN A 147 -2.67 -4.12 -11.42
CA GLN A 147 -3.47 -2.98 -11.88
C GLN A 147 -2.76 -1.64 -11.64
N TYR A 148 -1.99 -1.54 -10.54
CA TYR A 148 -1.22 -0.35 -10.21
C TYR A 148 0.20 -0.40 -10.78
N MET A 149 0.81 -1.59 -10.78
CA MET A 149 2.21 -1.80 -11.15
C MET A 149 2.37 -2.82 -12.30
N PRO A 150 1.90 -2.50 -13.53
CA PRO A 150 1.84 -3.46 -14.63
C PRO A 150 3.20 -3.80 -15.25
N LYS A 151 4.25 -3.01 -14.99
CA LYS A 151 5.59 -3.13 -15.61
C LYS A 151 6.63 -3.76 -14.69
N VAL A 152 6.21 -4.56 -13.72
CA VAL A 152 7.10 -5.27 -12.80
C VAL A 152 7.37 -6.68 -13.33
N GLY A 153 8.57 -6.95 -13.83
CA GLY A 153 8.93 -8.25 -14.43
C GLY A 153 8.80 -9.41 -13.43
N GLN A 154 9.25 -9.16 -12.20
CA GLN A 154 9.14 -10.04 -11.05
C GLN A 154 7.70 -10.53 -10.79
N LEU A 155 6.73 -9.61 -10.84
CA LEU A 155 5.31 -9.90 -10.66
C LEU A 155 4.82 -10.87 -11.75
N HIS A 156 5.17 -10.60 -13.00
CA HIS A 156 4.76 -11.45 -14.12
C HIS A 156 5.41 -12.83 -14.07
N TRP A 157 6.62 -12.95 -13.53
CA TRP A 157 7.23 -14.25 -13.24
C TRP A 157 6.42 -15.02 -12.17
N ILE A 158 6.05 -14.37 -11.06
CA ILE A 158 5.21 -14.99 -10.00
C ILE A 158 3.85 -15.42 -10.56
N LEU A 159 3.19 -14.55 -11.34
CA LEU A 159 1.92 -14.87 -12.00
C LEU A 159 2.06 -16.09 -12.93
N GLY A 160 3.16 -16.19 -13.66
CA GLY A 160 3.46 -17.37 -14.48
C GLY A 160 3.53 -18.65 -13.66
N GLN A 161 4.30 -18.62 -12.56
CA GLN A 161 4.48 -19.75 -11.65
C GLN A 161 3.16 -20.19 -11.00
N LEU A 162 2.33 -19.24 -10.58
CA LEU A 162 1.03 -19.54 -9.97
C LEU A 162 0.04 -20.15 -10.97
N ASN A 163 -0.01 -19.62 -12.19
CA ASN A 163 -0.86 -20.18 -13.24
C ASN A 163 -0.39 -21.58 -13.65
N GLU A 164 0.92 -21.80 -13.75
CA GLU A 164 1.47 -23.13 -14.05
C GLU A 164 1.17 -24.14 -12.94
N LYS A 165 1.33 -23.77 -11.66
CA LYS A 165 0.95 -24.62 -10.52
C LYS A 165 -0.54 -24.99 -10.50
N THR A 166 -1.38 -24.23 -11.18
CA THR A 166 -2.82 -24.50 -11.34
C THR A 166 -3.17 -25.07 -12.72
N ASN A 167 -2.18 -25.55 -13.48
CA ASN A 167 -2.31 -26.11 -14.84
C ASN A 167 -2.91 -25.15 -15.88
N GLN A 168 -2.87 -23.84 -15.63
CA GLN A 168 -3.34 -22.80 -16.54
C GLN A 168 -2.20 -22.32 -17.45
N PHE A 169 -1.76 -23.19 -18.38
CA PHE A 169 -0.58 -22.92 -19.21
C PHE A 169 -0.71 -21.70 -20.15
N GLY A 170 -1.90 -21.38 -20.65
CA GLY A 170 -2.11 -20.19 -21.49
C GLY A 170 -1.84 -18.88 -20.73
N PRO A 171 -2.52 -18.63 -19.60
CA PRO A 171 -2.19 -17.52 -18.71
C PRO A 171 -0.73 -17.54 -18.21
N ALA A 172 -0.19 -18.73 -17.89
CA ALA A 172 1.20 -18.86 -17.46
C ALA A 172 2.18 -18.37 -18.53
N PHE A 173 2.03 -18.83 -19.78
CA PHE A 173 2.86 -18.37 -20.90
C PHE A 173 2.76 -16.86 -21.10
N THR A 174 1.55 -16.30 -21.03
CA THR A 174 1.34 -14.86 -21.18
C THR A 174 2.13 -14.07 -20.13
N ALA A 175 2.09 -14.52 -18.88
CA ALA A 175 2.81 -13.90 -17.78
C ALA A 175 4.34 -14.06 -17.95
N TYR A 176 4.84 -15.26 -18.22
CA TYR A 176 6.27 -15.48 -18.47
C TYR A 176 6.79 -14.68 -19.66
N LYS A 177 6.05 -14.62 -20.77
CA LYS A 177 6.40 -13.80 -21.92
C LYS A 177 6.49 -12.33 -21.54
N THR A 178 5.53 -11.84 -20.74
CA THR A 178 5.53 -10.44 -20.30
C THR A 178 6.74 -10.15 -19.41
N ALA A 179 7.07 -11.03 -18.46
CA ALA A 179 8.29 -10.93 -17.67
C ALA A 179 9.55 -10.91 -18.55
N ALA A 180 9.61 -11.78 -19.56
CA ALA A 180 10.73 -11.84 -20.48
C ALA A 180 10.90 -10.54 -21.28
N LEU A 181 9.82 -9.99 -21.85
CA LEU A 181 9.85 -8.75 -22.63
C LEU A 181 10.12 -7.48 -21.79
N LEU A 182 10.00 -7.55 -20.47
CA LEU A 182 10.38 -6.45 -19.57
C LEU A 182 11.89 -6.40 -19.32
N GLN A 183 12.64 -7.47 -19.64
CA GLN A 183 14.09 -7.46 -19.60
C GLN A 183 14.63 -6.65 -20.80
N PRO A 184 15.61 -5.74 -20.60
CA PRO A 184 16.16 -4.90 -21.66
C PRO A 184 16.63 -5.69 -22.89
N GLU A 185 17.23 -6.86 -22.67
CA GLU A 185 17.82 -7.71 -23.70
C GLU A 185 16.76 -8.37 -24.61
N LEU A 186 15.55 -8.54 -24.10
CA LEU A 186 14.45 -9.26 -24.76
C LEU A 186 13.30 -8.36 -25.19
N LYS A 187 13.30 -7.08 -24.82
CA LYS A 187 12.21 -6.11 -25.07
C LYS A 187 11.67 -6.13 -26.50
N ASN A 188 12.56 -6.26 -27.48
CA ASN A 188 12.24 -6.22 -28.91
C ASN A 188 12.36 -7.60 -29.57
N ALA A 189 12.44 -8.67 -28.78
CA ALA A 189 12.67 -10.02 -29.30
C ALA A 189 11.58 -10.45 -30.29
N LEU A 190 10.34 -10.01 -30.09
CA LEU A 190 9.20 -10.43 -30.93
C LEU A 190 8.92 -9.52 -32.13
N ASP A 191 9.65 -8.40 -32.31
CA ASP A 191 9.44 -7.45 -33.42
C ASP A 191 9.60 -8.11 -34.81
N LYS A 192 10.43 -9.16 -34.88
CA LYS A 192 10.71 -9.95 -36.09
C LYS A 192 10.20 -11.39 -35.96
N LEU A 193 9.02 -11.59 -35.37
CA LEU A 193 8.42 -12.92 -35.23
C LEU A 193 8.01 -13.47 -36.61
N PRO A 194 8.59 -14.60 -37.07
CA PRO A 194 8.19 -15.21 -38.34
C PRO A 194 6.83 -15.92 -38.22
N PRO A 195 6.16 -16.28 -39.33
CA PRO A 195 4.93 -17.06 -39.27
C PRO A 195 5.19 -18.44 -38.66
N ALA A 196 4.18 -18.99 -37.97
CA ALA A 196 4.24 -20.29 -37.29
C ALA A 196 4.18 -21.48 -38.28
N THR A 197 5.24 -21.65 -39.06
CA THR A 197 5.44 -22.79 -39.97
C THR A 197 6.45 -23.78 -39.38
N GLU A 198 6.37 -25.05 -39.78
CA GLU A 198 7.32 -26.07 -39.32
C GLU A 198 8.76 -25.74 -39.72
N ALA A 199 8.98 -25.14 -40.89
CA ALA A 199 10.30 -24.69 -41.33
C ALA A 199 10.90 -23.62 -40.40
N ASN A 200 10.10 -22.64 -39.99
CA ASN A 200 10.56 -21.59 -39.06
C ASN A 200 10.78 -22.12 -37.65
N ILE A 201 9.94 -23.05 -37.19
CA ILE A 201 10.12 -23.74 -35.91
C ILE A 201 11.42 -24.54 -35.91
N ALA A 202 11.68 -25.32 -36.97
CA ALA A 202 12.92 -26.08 -37.12
C ALA A 202 14.16 -25.16 -37.13
N LYS A 203 14.09 -24.04 -37.85
CA LYS A 203 15.15 -23.03 -37.88
C LYS A 203 15.42 -22.44 -36.49
N LEU A 204 14.39 -22.04 -35.75
CA LEU A 204 14.54 -21.45 -34.43
C LEU A 204 15.00 -22.47 -33.38
N ARG A 205 14.62 -23.75 -33.50
CA ARG A 205 15.12 -24.84 -32.65
C ARG A 205 16.63 -25.05 -32.74
N ALA A 206 17.24 -24.69 -33.88
CA ALA A 206 18.68 -24.74 -34.07
C ALA A 206 19.43 -23.55 -33.43
N SER A 207 18.72 -22.50 -33.00
CA SER A 207 19.31 -21.32 -32.36
C SER A 207 19.24 -21.42 -30.84
N THR A 208 20.29 -20.94 -30.18
CA THR A 208 20.39 -20.86 -28.72
C THR A 208 20.24 -19.43 -28.19
N THR A 209 20.02 -18.45 -29.07
CA THR A 209 19.91 -17.05 -28.62
C THR A 209 18.63 -16.86 -27.80
N PRO A 210 18.65 -16.08 -26.70
CA PRO A 210 17.46 -15.85 -25.88
C PRO A 210 16.28 -15.29 -26.68
N ALA A 211 16.56 -14.39 -27.64
CA ALA A 211 15.53 -13.82 -28.50
C ALA A 211 14.88 -14.87 -29.42
N ASP A 212 15.67 -15.77 -30.00
CA ASP A 212 15.13 -16.85 -30.84
C ASP A 212 14.38 -17.90 -30.03
N GLN A 213 14.84 -18.20 -28.81
CA GLN A 213 14.13 -19.07 -27.88
C GLN A 213 12.76 -18.48 -27.50
N LEU A 214 12.68 -17.16 -27.25
CA LEU A 214 11.41 -16.49 -26.99
C LEU A 214 10.48 -16.50 -28.23
N ARG A 215 11.03 -16.29 -29.44
CA ARG A 215 10.28 -16.42 -30.70
C ARG A 215 9.76 -17.83 -30.89
N LEU A 216 10.59 -18.84 -30.68
CA LEU A 216 10.22 -20.25 -30.77
C LEU A 216 9.08 -20.56 -29.79
N ALA A 217 9.18 -20.10 -28.55
CA ALA A 217 8.13 -20.29 -27.56
C ALA A 217 6.80 -19.66 -28.01
N GLN A 218 6.87 -18.46 -28.60
CA GLN A 218 5.69 -17.80 -29.17
C GLN A 218 5.10 -18.58 -30.37
N LEU A 219 5.91 -19.23 -31.22
CA LEU A 219 5.39 -20.10 -32.28
C LEU A 219 4.76 -21.38 -31.74
N LEU A 220 5.38 -22.01 -30.73
CA LEU A 220 4.83 -23.20 -30.08
C LEU A 220 3.47 -22.90 -29.43
N MET A 221 3.35 -21.74 -28.77
CA MET A 221 2.07 -21.26 -28.25
C MET A 221 1.02 -21.12 -29.35
N LEU A 222 1.36 -20.52 -30.50
CA LEU A 222 0.44 -20.39 -31.65
C LEU A 222 0.03 -21.76 -32.24
N LYS A 223 0.85 -22.80 -32.06
CA LYS A 223 0.53 -24.19 -32.41
C LYS A 223 -0.27 -24.94 -31.33
N GLY A 224 -0.71 -24.26 -30.28
CA GLY A 224 -1.43 -24.88 -29.15
C GLY A 224 -0.52 -25.60 -28.16
N GLN A 225 0.80 -25.56 -28.35
CA GLN A 225 1.79 -26.25 -27.49
C GLN A 225 2.17 -25.37 -26.29
N MET A 226 1.18 -25.12 -25.41
CA MET A 226 1.30 -24.16 -24.30
C MET A 226 2.36 -24.58 -23.27
N LYS A 227 2.38 -25.85 -22.86
CA LYS A 227 3.37 -26.34 -21.88
C LYS A 227 4.81 -26.28 -22.43
N PRO A 228 5.12 -26.80 -23.63
CA PRO A 228 6.42 -26.61 -24.25
C PRO A 228 6.83 -25.14 -24.41
N ALA A 229 5.87 -24.26 -24.72
CA ALA A 229 6.12 -22.83 -24.79
C ALA A 229 6.54 -22.26 -23.42
N CYS A 230 5.83 -22.60 -22.33
CA CYS A 230 6.24 -22.21 -20.97
C CYS A 230 7.64 -22.74 -20.62
N ASP A 231 7.90 -24.02 -20.90
CA ASP A 231 9.19 -24.66 -20.60
C ASP A 231 10.36 -23.97 -21.29
N LEU A 232 10.12 -23.38 -22.47
CA LEU A 232 11.14 -22.64 -23.22
C LEU A 232 11.32 -21.19 -22.74
N VAL A 233 10.27 -20.51 -22.26
CA VAL A 233 10.39 -19.11 -21.76
C VAL A 233 10.99 -19.05 -20.36
N LYS A 234 10.65 -19.98 -19.47
CA LYS A 234 11.12 -20.00 -18.07
C LYS A 234 12.64 -19.79 -17.92
N PRO A 235 13.52 -20.50 -18.65
CA PRO A 235 14.97 -20.32 -18.51
C PRO A 235 15.49 -18.98 -19.05
N LEU A 236 14.69 -18.24 -19.83
CA LEU A 236 15.04 -16.90 -20.32
C LEU A 236 14.84 -15.81 -19.29
N LEU A 237 14.12 -16.13 -18.21
CA LEU A 237 13.90 -15.24 -17.10
C LEU A 237 15.17 -15.31 -16.24
N SER A 238 15.78 -14.16 -15.97
CA SER A 238 17.07 -14.08 -15.28
C SER A 238 17.10 -14.96 -14.03
N GLU A 239 18.26 -15.56 -13.73
CA GLU A 239 18.48 -16.27 -12.45
C GLU A 239 18.14 -15.39 -11.25
N GLU A 240 18.18 -14.07 -11.43
CA GLU A 240 17.79 -13.08 -10.44
C GLU A 240 16.35 -13.29 -9.96
N PHE A 241 15.38 -13.58 -10.84
CA PHE A 241 13.99 -13.79 -10.41
C PHE A 241 13.83 -15.07 -9.59
N SER A 242 14.55 -16.13 -9.93
CA SER A 242 14.46 -17.41 -9.21
C SER A 242 15.22 -17.39 -7.89
N LYS A 243 16.30 -16.62 -7.79
CA LYS A 243 17.13 -16.43 -6.58
C LYS A 243 16.67 -15.26 -5.71
N GLN A 244 15.65 -14.51 -6.14
CA GLN A 244 15.16 -13.34 -5.43
C GLN A 244 14.69 -13.71 -4.02
N ASP A 245 15.19 -12.99 -3.02
CA ASP A 245 14.64 -13.04 -1.68
C ASP A 245 13.33 -12.26 -1.62
N TRP A 246 12.24 -12.95 -1.94
CA TRP A 246 10.89 -12.37 -1.95
C TRP A 246 10.39 -11.90 -0.58
N LEU A 247 11.04 -12.31 0.51
CA LEU A 247 10.64 -11.91 1.86
C LEU A 247 11.13 -10.50 2.19
N HIS A 248 12.32 -10.15 1.71
CA HIS A 248 12.95 -8.85 1.92
C HIS A 248 12.87 -7.93 0.70
N TRP A 249 12.44 -8.45 -0.46
CA TRP A 249 12.22 -7.63 -1.65
C TRP A 249 11.12 -6.60 -1.44
N GLU A 250 11.43 -5.34 -1.71
CA GLU A 250 10.46 -4.26 -1.62
C GLU A 250 9.72 -4.08 -2.95
N PRO A 251 8.40 -4.32 -3.00
CA PRO A 251 7.64 -4.12 -4.21
C PRO A 251 7.65 -2.65 -4.62
N PRO A 252 7.91 -2.33 -5.90
CA PRO A 252 7.72 -1.00 -6.44
C PRO A 252 6.33 -0.46 -6.09
N LEU A 253 6.26 0.83 -5.78
CA LEU A 253 5.01 1.53 -5.52
C LEU A 253 4.76 2.57 -6.61
N PRO A 254 3.50 2.94 -6.88
CA PRO A 254 3.20 4.03 -7.81
C PRO A 254 3.89 5.30 -7.33
N ALA A 255 4.43 6.08 -8.27
CA ALA A 255 4.99 7.38 -7.95
C ALA A 255 3.93 8.25 -7.26
N PRO A 256 4.30 9.06 -6.26
CA PRO A 256 3.37 10.01 -5.67
C PRO A 256 2.81 10.93 -6.77
N PRO A 257 1.53 11.32 -6.70
CA PRO A 257 0.96 12.22 -7.68
C PRO A 257 1.77 13.53 -7.73
N SER A 258 2.10 13.98 -8.94
CA SER A 258 2.80 15.25 -9.13
C SER A 258 1.97 16.39 -8.55
N ILE A 259 2.43 16.99 -7.46
CA ILE A 259 1.79 18.19 -6.91
C ILE A 259 2.15 19.35 -7.84
N GLN A 260 1.21 19.74 -8.70
CA GLN A 260 1.31 21.03 -9.39
C GLN A 260 1.07 22.11 -8.34
N VAL A 261 2.15 22.73 -7.87
CA VAL A 261 2.05 23.94 -7.05
C VAL A 261 1.49 25.02 -7.97
N ALA A 262 0.26 25.47 -7.71
CA ALA A 262 -0.30 26.60 -8.41
C ALA A 262 0.67 27.80 -8.24
N PRO A 263 0.98 28.55 -9.30
CA PRO A 263 1.77 29.77 -9.17
C PRO A 263 1.09 30.68 -8.13
N PRO A 264 1.87 31.43 -7.34
CA PRO A 264 1.29 32.38 -6.39
C PRO A 264 0.33 33.29 -7.17
N GLU A 265 -0.91 33.43 -6.68
CA GLU A 265 -1.83 34.43 -7.21
C GLU A 265 -1.10 35.76 -7.17
N ASP A 266 -0.84 36.33 -8.36
CA ASP A 266 -0.28 37.65 -8.49
C ASP A 266 -1.16 38.59 -7.66
N GLN A 267 -0.56 39.16 -6.61
CA GLN A 267 -1.16 40.28 -5.90
C GLN A 267 -1.19 41.43 -6.90
N GLU A 268 -2.35 41.62 -7.56
CA GLU A 268 -2.57 42.81 -8.38
C GLU A 268 -2.33 44.06 -7.50
N PRO A 269 -1.61 45.06 -8.04
CA PRO A 269 -1.21 46.27 -7.32
C PRO A 269 -2.38 47.19 -6.95
#